data_AF-A0A0F9NAX6-F1
#
_entry.id   AF-A0A0F9NAX6-F1
#
_cell.length_a   1.000
_cell.length_b   1.000
_cell.length_c   1.000
_cell.angle_alpha   90.00
_cell.angle_beta   90.00
_cell.angle_gamma   90.00
#
_symmetry.space_group_name_H-M   'P 1'
#
loop_
_entity.id
_entity.type
_entity.pdbx_description
1 polymer ?
#
loop_
_entity_poly.entity_id
_entity_poly.type
_entity_poly.pdbx_seq_one_letter_code
_entity_poly.pdbx_strand_id
1 'polypeptide(L)'
;MCKLTFRQQLSIYNLQIPEIAEKCGSPQDCVIVVIEGMIKDKEIYADYFESTQFVVFDQKTNRDEIETIQNKFEVWEKTTCKNCGMKIQESNQKICEYCGEDY
;
A
#
# COMPACT_ATOMS: atom_id res chain seq x y z
N MET A 1 15.15 -1.80 7.90
CA MET A 1 14.42 -2.69 6.97
C MET A 1 13.12 -3.18 7.62
N CYS A 2 12.12 -2.31 7.85
CA CYS A 2 10.91 -2.72 8.60
C CYS A 2 9.57 -2.47 7.87
N LYS A 3 9.53 -1.65 6.80
CA LYS A 3 8.29 -1.34 6.07
C LYS A 3 7.80 -2.47 5.14
N LEU A 4 8.69 -3.32 4.63
CA LEU A 4 8.34 -4.29 3.57
C LEU A 4 7.62 -5.54 4.09
N THR A 5 7.88 -5.97 5.33
CA THR A 5 7.29 -7.20 5.90
C THR A 5 5.88 -6.99 6.43
N PHE A 6 5.48 -5.75 6.72
CA PHE A 6 4.19 -5.43 7.34
C PHE A 6 3.01 -5.58 6.36
N ARG A 7 3.25 -5.32 5.07
CA ARG A 7 2.21 -5.29 4.03
C ARG A 7 1.57 -6.67 3.77
N GLN A 8 2.26 -7.77 4.08
CA GLN A 8 1.77 -9.14 3.87
C GLN A 8 0.89 -9.66 5.03
N GLN A 9 0.80 -8.96 6.16
CA GLN A 9 0.17 -9.46 7.40
C GLN A 9 -1.26 -8.95 7.67
N LEU A 10 -1.83 -8.18 6.75
CA LEU A 10 -3.17 -7.58 6.85
C LEU A 10 -4.34 -8.60 6.91
N SER A 11 -4.08 -9.92 6.85
CA SER A 11 -5.13 -10.95 6.94
C SER A 11 -5.47 -11.36 8.38
N ILE A 12 -4.72 -10.90 9.40
CA ILE A 12 -4.96 -11.23 10.81
C ILE A 12 -5.73 -10.08 11.44
N TYR A 13 -6.83 -10.37 12.14
CA TYR A 13 -7.73 -9.36 12.71
C TYR A 13 -7.01 -8.44 13.71
N ASN A 14 -6.17 -9.03 14.56
CA ASN A 14 -5.47 -8.35 15.65
C ASN A 14 -4.06 -8.91 15.77
N LEU A 15 -3.05 -8.05 15.90
CA LEU A 15 -1.68 -8.46 16.18
C LEU A 15 -1.21 -7.79 17.47
N GLN A 16 -0.42 -8.50 18.27
CA GLN A 16 0.24 -7.89 19.40
C GLN A 16 1.58 -7.28 18.97
N ILE A 17 1.96 -6.16 19.58
CA ILE A 17 3.27 -5.53 19.34
C ILE A 17 4.44 -6.51 19.54
N PRO A 18 4.47 -7.37 20.58
CA PRO A 18 5.51 -8.40 20.72
C PRO A 18 5.63 -9.35 19.53
N GLU A 19 4.51 -9.80 18.94
CA GLU A 19 4.51 -10.70 17.78
C GLU A 19 5.07 -10.01 16.54
N ILE A 20 4.74 -8.73 16.37
CA ILE A 20 5.26 -7.89 15.27
C ILE A 20 6.77 -7.68 15.46
N ALA A 21 7.18 -7.30 16.68
CA ALA A 21 8.57 -7.08 17.05
C ALA A 21 9.44 -8.32 16.80
N GLU A 22 8.95 -9.50 17.19
CA GLU A 22 9.61 -10.79 16.94
C GLU A 22 9.78 -11.04 15.43
N LYS A 23 8.71 -10.93 14.65
CA LYS A 23 8.76 -11.18 13.20
C LYS A 23 9.64 -10.18 12.45
N CYS A 24 9.70 -8.94 12.93
CA CYS A 24 10.51 -7.88 12.35
C CYS A 24 11.95 -7.84 12.89
N GLY A 25 12.29 -8.67 13.89
CA GLY A 25 13.58 -8.62 14.57
C GLY A 25 13.92 -7.23 15.12
N SER A 26 12.91 -6.49 15.57
CA SER A 26 13.01 -5.07 15.94
C SER A 26 12.49 -4.83 17.36
N PRO A 27 13.02 -3.83 18.10
CA PRO A 27 12.51 -3.49 19.43
C PRO A 27 11.04 -3.06 19.39
N GLN A 28 10.27 -3.39 20.44
CA GLN A 28 8.85 -3.05 20.53
C GLN A 28 8.61 -1.54 20.43
N ASP A 29 9.43 -0.72 21.09
CA ASP A 29 9.33 0.74 21.04
C ASP A 29 9.46 1.28 19.60
N CYS A 30 10.36 0.68 18.80
CA CYS A 30 10.51 1.04 17.39
C CYS A 30 9.27 0.64 16.58
N VAL A 31 8.69 -0.53 16.88
CA VAL A 31 7.46 -0.99 16.22
C VAL A 31 6.29 -0.06 16.53
N ILE A 32 6.13 0.35 17.79
CA ILE A 32 5.06 1.27 18.21
C ILE A 32 5.16 2.59 17.45
N VAL A 33 6.33 3.24 17.46
CA VAL A 33 6.56 4.51 16.76
C VAL A 33 6.25 4.40 15.26
N VAL A 34 6.64 3.29 14.64
CA VAL A 34 6.37 3.04 13.22
C VAL A 34 4.87 2.84 12.97
N ILE A 35 4.18 2.03 13.76
CA ILE A 35 2.75 1.75 13.59
C ILE A 35 1.93 3.01 13.81
N GLU A 36 2.18 3.76 14.87
CA GLU A 36 1.50 5.03 15.13
C GLU A 36 1.75 6.03 14.00
N GLY A 37 2.97 6.10 13.47
CA GLY A 37 3.28 6.89 12.28
C GLY A 37 2.46 6.45 11.05
N MET A 38 2.40 5.15 10.79
CA MET A 38 1.66 4.60 9.64
C MET A 38 0.14 4.82 9.77
N ILE A 39 -0.42 4.74 10.98
CA ILE A 39 -1.83 5.06 11.25
C ILE A 39 -2.09 6.55 11.03
N LYS A 40 -1.23 7.41 11.59
CA LYS A 40 -1.34 8.87 11.47
C LYS A 40 -1.26 9.34 10.02
N ASP A 41 -0.33 8.77 9.27
CA ASP A 41 -0.12 9.09 7.86
C ASP A 41 -1.16 8.42 6.94
N LYS A 42 -2.08 7.63 7.51
CA LYS A 42 -3.09 6.83 6.80
C LYS A 42 -2.48 5.86 5.78
N GLU A 43 -1.24 5.42 6.02
CA GLU A 43 -0.62 4.33 5.27
C GLU A 43 -1.32 3.00 5.60
N ILE A 44 -1.84 2.86 6.82
CA ILE A 44 -2.70 1.75 7.27
C ILE A 44 -3.90 2.30 8.04
N TYR A 45 -5.03 1.61 7.92
CA TYR A 45 -6.22 1.85 8.73
C TYR A 45 -6.25 0.83 9.86
N ALA A 46 -5.94 1.29 11.07
CA ALA A 46 -5.90 0.45 12.28
C ALA A 46 -6.05 1.30 13.55
N ASP A 47 -6.49 0.65 14.62
CA ASP A 47 -6.50 1.20 15.98
C ASP A 47 -5.41 0.54 16.82
N TYR A 48 -4.60 1.34 17.51
CA TYR A 48 -3.60 0.87 18.47
C TYR A 48 -4.08 1.09 19.90
N PHE A 49 -4.03 0.03 20.71
CA PHE A 49 -4.41 0.03 22.12
C PHE A 49 -3.15 -0.10 22.98
N GLU A 50 -2.67 1.01 23.53
CA GLU A 50 -1.44 1.06 24.34
C GLU A 50 -1.49 0.15 25.56
N SER A 51 -2.62 0.10 26.27
CA SER A 51 -2.79 -0.68 27.51
C SER A 51 -2.65 -2.19 27.32
N THR A 52 -2.99 -2.70 26.13
CA THR A 52 -2.95 -4.13 25.79
C THR A 52 -1.91 -4.44 24.71
N GLN A 53 -1.22 -3.42 24.20
CA GLN A 53 -0.30 -3.48 23.07
C GLN A 53 -0.86 -4.23 21.85
N PHE A 54 -2.15 -4.02 21.55
CA PHE A 54 -2.81 -4.60 20.38
C PHE A 54 -2.99 -3.60 19.26
N VAL A 55 -2.84 -4.08 18.03
CA VAL A 55 -3.17 -3.35 16.80
C VAL A 55 -4.31 -4.09 16.11
N VAL A 56 -5.42 -3.38 15.89
CA VAL A 56 -6.64 -3.90 15.27
C VAL A 56 -6.78 -3.28 13.89
N PHE A 57 -6.78 -4.09 12.84
CA PHE A 57 -6.77 -3.57 11.46
C PHE A 57 -8.19 -3.48 10.88
N ASP A 58 -8.52 -2.35 10.24
CA ASP A 58 -9.69 -2.25 9.38
C ASP A 58 -9.38 -2.92 8.02
N GLN A 59 -9.57 -4.23 7.95
CA GLN A 59 -9.25 -5.00 6.76
C GLN A 59 -10.04 -4.57 5.52
N LYS A 60 -11.26 -4.07 5.70
CA LYS A 60 -12.10 -3.67 4.57
C LYS A 60 -11.53 -2.40 3.97
N THR A 61 -11.35 -1.36 4.77
CA THR A 61 -10.79 -0.09 4.26
C THR A 61 -9.39 -0.29 3.69
N ASN A 62 -8.54 -1.08 4.35
CA ASN A 62 -7.21 -1.40 3.82
C ASN A 62 -7.26 -2.13 2.46
N ARG A 63 -8.21 -3.06 2.26
CA ARG A 63 -8.39 -3.76 0.98
C ARG A 63 -8.95 -2.85 -0.09
N ASP A 64 -9.98 -2.07 0.24
CA ASP A 64 -10.64 -1.15 -0.69
C ASP A 64 -9.64 -0.11 -1.23
N GLU A 65 -8.70 0.35 -0.39
CA GLU A 65 -7.61 1.25 -0.79
C GLU A 65 -6.60 0.57 -1.73
N ILE A 66 -6.23 -0.68 -1.45
CA ILE A 66 -5.36 -1.46 -2.35
C ILE A 66 -6.03 -1.65 -3.71
N GLU A 67 -7.30 -2.06 -3.74
CA GLU A 67 -8.09 -2.23 -4.97
C GLU A 67 -8.22 -0.90 -5.72
N THR A 68 -8.45 0.21 -5.01
CA THR A 68 -8.52 1.54 -5.61
C THR A 68 -7.20 1.93 -6.28
N ILE A 69 -6.07 1.66 -5.64
CA ILE A 69 -4.74 1.93 -6.21
C ILE A 69 -4.48 1.04 -7.42
N GLN A 70 -4.79 -0.25 -7.34
CA GLN A 70 -4.65 -1.20 -8.45
C GLN A 70 -5.50 -0.78 -9.66
N ASN A 71 -6.76 -0.42 -9.43
CA ASN A 71 -7.66 0.06 -10.49
C ASN A 71 -7.13 1.32 -11.16
N LYS A 72 -6.62 2.29 -10.37
CA LYS A 72 -5.99 3.51 -10.93
C LYS A 72 -4.75 3.17 -11.76
N PHE A 73 -3.95 2.21 -11.31
CA PHE A 73 -2.77 1.76 -12.02
C PHE A 73 -3.14 1.06 -13.34
N GLU A 74 -4.13 0.17 -13.34
CA GLU A 74 -4.63 -0.47 -14.56
C GLU A 74 -5.17 0.55 -15.57
N VAL A 75 -5.90 1.57 -15.10
CA VAL A 75 -6.38 2.66 -15.96
C VAL A 75 -5.20 3.45 -16.51
N TRP A 76 -4.20 3.76 -15.68
CA TRP A 76 -3.00 4.45 -16.11
C TRP A 76 -2.23 3.65 -17.18
N GLU A 77 -2.01 2.35 -16.98
CA GLU A 77 -1.37 1.47 -17.97
C GLU A 77 -2.14 1.42 -19.29
N LYS A 78 -3.48 1.42 -19.23
CA LYS A 78 -4.36 1.40 -20.41
C LYS A 78 -4.50 2.74 -21.12
N THR A 79 -4.02 3.83 -20.51
CA THR A 79 -4.18 5.19 -21.04
C THR A 79 -2.87 5.93 -21.19
N THR A 80 -1.73 5.28 -20.99
CA THR A 80 -0.41 5.92 -21.00
C THR A 80 0.57 5.15 -21.87
N CYS A 81 1.29 5.85 -22.75
CA CYS A 81 2.36 5.26 -23.54
C CYS A 81 3.49 4.76 -22.63
N LYS A 82 3.86 3.48 -22.76
CA LYS A 82 4.92 2.85 -21.96
C LYS A 82 6.31 3.43 -22.21
N ASN A 83 6.53 4.04 -23.37
CA ASN A 83 7.84 4.58 -23.73
C ASN A 83 8.05 6.02 -23.22
N CYS A 84 7.02 6.88 -23.28
CA CYS A 84 7.18 8.31 -22.96
C CYS A 84 6.34 8.79 -21.76
N GLY A 85 5.44 7.97 -21.22
CA GLY A 85 4.61 8.32 -20.06
C GLY A 85 3.47 9.31 -20.35
N MET A 86 3.22 9.63 -21.62
CA MET A 86 2.16 10.56 -22.02
C MET A 86 0.81 9.85 -22.15
N LYS A 87 -0.27 10.54 -21.79
CA LYS A 87 -1.63 10.01 -21.89
C LYS A 87 -2.09 9.92 -23.34
N ILE A 88 -2.65 8.78 -23.74
CA ILE A 88 -3.18 8.52 -25.08
C ILE A 88 -4.66 8.87 -25.09
N GLN A 89 -5.08 9.72 -26.02
CA GLN A 89 -6.46 10.23 -26.07
C GLN A 89 -7.44 9.23 -26.73
N GLU A 90 -6.96 8.31 -27.57
CA GLU A 90 -7.78 7.34 -28.28
C GLU A 90 -7.25 5.90 -28.14
N SER A 91 -8.07 4.99 -27.62
CA SER A 91 -7.73 3.57 -27.40
C SER A 91 -7.45 2.77 -28.68
N ASN A 92 -7.72 3.35 -29.86
CA ASN A 92 -7.56 2.69 -31.16
C ASN A 92 -6.26 3.07 -31.89
N GLN A 93 -5.47 4.01 -31.34
CA GLN A 93 -4.17 4.36 -31.91
C GLN A 93 -3.13 3.32 -31.51
N LYS A 94 -2.49 2.71 -32.52
CA LYS A 94 -1.38 1.77 -32.32
C LYS A 94 -0.05 2.48 -32.03
N ILE A 95 0.07 3.73 -32.48
CA ILE A 95 1.29 4.54 -32.41
C ILE A 95 1.03 5.73 -31.49
N CYS A 96 1.92 5.95 -30.52
CA CYS A 96 1.85 7.11 -29.64
C CYS A 96 2.10 8.42 -30.41
N GLU A 97 1.18 9.38 -30.31
CA GLU A 97 1.28 10.69 -30.96
C GLU A 97 2.46 11.56 -30.47
N TYR A 98 3.04 11.25 -29.30
CA TYR A 98 4.13 12.03 -28.71
C TYR A 98 5.52 11.50 -29.03
N CYS A 99 5.69 10.18 -29.14
CA CYS A 99 7.00 9.57 -29.35
C CYS A 99 7.11 8.73 -30.62
N GLY A 100 6.01 8.48 -31.34
CA GLY A 100 6.00 7.74 -32.60
C GLY A 100 6.25 6.23 -32.46
N GLU A 101 6.26 5.71 -31.24
CA GLU A 101 6.45 4.28 -30.94
C GLU A 101 5.13 3.55 -30.71
N ASP A 102 5.14 2.24 -30.92
CA ASP A 102 3.98 1.39 -30.68
C ASP A 102 3.60 1.33 -29.18
N TYR A 103 2.30 1.32 -28.92
CA TYR A 103 1.68 1.32 -27.58
C TYR A 103 1.40 -0.09 -27.03
#